data_AF-A0A975DJM9-F1
#
_entry.id   AF-A0A975DJM9-F1
#
_cell.length_a   1.000
_cell.length_b   1.000
_cell.length_c   1.000
_cell.angle_alpha   90.00
_cell.angle_beta   90.00
_cell.angle_gamma   90.00
#
_symmetry.space_group_name_H-M   'P 1'
#
loop_
_entity.id
_entity.type
_entity.pdbx_description
1 polymer ?
#
loop_
_entity_poly.entity_id
_entity_poly.type
_entity_poly.pdbx_seq_one_letter_code
_entity_poly.pdbx_strand_id
1 'polypeptide(L)' 'MTNSVAKLETERKTKFTPNMENFKVSLSYEGLSLRKDSEGKTIADLKRKYAR' A
#
# COMPACT_ATOMS: atom_id res chain seq x y z
N MET A 1 37.02 23.15 -0.42
CA MET A 1 36.78 22.21 0.70
C MET A 1 35.72 22.82 1.61
N THR A 2 34.45 22.46 1.44
CA THR A 2 33.36 22.92 2.32
C THR A 2 32.73 21.69 2.96
N ASN A 3 32.90 21.59 4.28
CA ASN A 3 32.43 20.47 5.08
C ASN A 3 30.89 20.54 5.17
N SER A 4 30.20 19.62 4.50
CA SER A 4 28.76 19.45 4.65
C SER A 4 28.49 18.72 5.96
N VAL A 5 27.92 19.46 6.91
CA VAL A 5 27.52 18.98 8.22
C VAL A 5 26.50 17.86 8.04
N ALA A 6 26.82 16.67 8.53
CA ALA A 6 25.90 15.53 8.53
C ALA A 6 24.65 15.90 9.34
N LYS A 7 23.53 16.13 8.65
CA LYS A 7 22.22 16.36 9.26
C LYS A 7 21.81 15.07 9.96
N LEU A 8 21.94 15.04 11.28
CA LEU A 8 21.38 13.98 12.13
C LEU A 8 19.86 14.14 12.14
N GLU A 9 19.22 13.59 11.10
CA GLU A 9 17.77 13.41 11.07
C GLU A 9 17.40 12.35 12.10
N THR A 10 17.11 12.81 13.32
CA THR A 10 16.39 12.04 14.33
C THR A 10 14.91 11.96 13.90
N GLU A 11 14.66 11.47 12.69
CA GLU A 11 13.30 11.28 12.20
C GLU A 11 12.81 9.94 12.72
N ARG A 12 11.88 10.00 13.67
CA ARG A 12 11.08 8.84 14.08
C ARG A 12 10.57 8.21 12.80
N LYS A 13 11.08 7.02 12.42
CA LYS A 13 10.69 6.30 11.21
C LYS A 13 9.17 6.38 11.09
N THR A 14 8.69 7.21 10.17
CA THR A 14 7.28 7.36 9.91
C THR A 14 6.80 5.96 9.56
N LYS A 15 5.79 5.46 10.29
CA LYS A 15 5.25 4.13 10.02
C LYS A 15 4.91 4.10 8.53
N PHE A 16 5.43 3.08 7.85
CA PHE A 16 5.16 2.94 6.43
C PHE A 16 3.65 2.81 6.22
N THR A 17 3.10 3.74 5.45
CA THR A 17 1.71 3.68 5.02
C THR A 17 1.70 3.28 3.55
N PRO A 18 1.09 2.13 3.21
CA PRO A 18 0.95 1.72 1.82
C PRO A 18 0.20 2.77 1.00
N ASN A 19 0.72 3.11 -0.18
CA ASN A 19 0.02 3.96 -1.13
C ASN A 19 -0.90 3.10 -2.00
N MET A 20 -2.21 3.33 -1.92
CA MET A 20 -3.20 2.59 -2.69
C MET A 20 -3.10 2.82 -4.20
N GLU A 21 -2.58 3.96 -4.65
CA GLU A 21 -2.33 4.19 -6.07
C GLU A 21 -1.18 3.32 -6.59
N ASN A 22 -0.11 3.17 -5.81
CA ASN A 22 0.97 2.25 -6.16
C ASN A 22 0.47 0.80 -6.26
N PHE A 23 -0.46 0.41 -5.40
CA PHE A 23 -1.08 -0.91 -5.47
C PHE A 23 -1.89 -1.10 -6.76
N LYS A 24 -2.73 -0.12 -7.16
CA LYS A 24 -3.49 -0.18 -8.43
C LYS A 24 -2.58 -0.21 -9.66
N VAL A 25 -1.52 0.59 -9.65
CA VAL A 25 -0.52 0.61 -10.73
C VAL A 25 0.18 -0.74 -10.84
N SER A 26 0.60 -1.31 -9.71
CA SER A 26 1.25 -2.62 -9.67
C SER A 26 0.33 -3.72 -10.24
N LEU A 27 -0.95 -3.74 -9.86
CA LEU A 27 -1.94 -4.66 -10.44
C LEU A 27 -2.07 -4.49 -11.95
N SER A 28 -2.02 -3.27 -12.45
CA SER A 28 -2.18 -2.98 -13.89
C SER A 28 -1.02 -3.54 -14.71
N TYR A 29 0.20 -3.55 -14.17
CA TYR A 29 1.35 -4.20 -14.83
C TYR A 29 1.20 -5.72 -14.93
N GLU A 30 0.46 -6.33 -14.01
CA GLU A 30 0.14 -7.76 -14.01
C GLU A 30 -1.13 -8.08 -14.84
N GLY A 31 -1.75 -7.07 -15.48
CA GLY A 31 -3.00 -7.22 -16.21
C GLY A 31 -4.23 -7.45 -15.31
N LEU A 32 -4.11 -7.17 -14.01
CA LEU A 32 -5.16 -7.32 -13.02
C LEU A 32 -5.86 -5.98 -12.75
N SER A 33 -7.13 -6.05 -12.38
CA SER A 33 -7.90 -4.88 -11.95
C SER A 33 -8.75 -5.20 -10.72
N LEU A 34 -9.01 -4.18 -9.91
CA LEU A 34 -9.89 -4.32 -8.75
C LEU A 34 -11.33 -4.50 -9.21
N ARG A 35 -11.99 -5.53 -8.68
CA ARG A 35 -13.39 -5.79 -8.99
C ARG A 35 -14.29 -4.83 -8.20
N LYS A 36 -15.16 -4.12 -8.91
CA LYS A 36 -16.10 -3.14 -8.32
C LYS A 36 -17.16 -3.80 -7.43
N ASP A 37 -17.45 -5.08 -7.64
CA ASP A 37 -18.41 -5.85 -6.83
C ASP A 37 -17.92 -6.13 -5.40
N SER A 38 -16.62 -5.94 -5.15
CA SER A 38 -16.00 -6.04 -3.83
C SER A 38 -15.86 -4.71 -3.07
N GLU A 39 -16.25 -3.58 -3.68
CA GLU A 39 -16.21 -2.28 -3.00
C GLU A 39 -17.13 -2.29 -1.77
N GLY A 40 -16.60 -1.83 -0.63
CA GLY A 40 -17.32 -1.78 0.65
C GLY A 40 -17.43 -3.10 1.43
N LYS A 41 -16.93 -4.22 0.89
CA LYS A 41 -16.89 -5.49 1.64
C LYS A 41 -15.68 -5.56 2.55
N THR A 42 -15.88 -6.05 3.77
CA THR A 42 -14.76 -6.30 4.66
C THR A 42 -14.03 -7.59 4.29
N ILE A 43 -12.78 -7.73 4.75
CA ILE A 43 -12.02 -8.97 4.61
C ILE A 43 -12.78 -10.15 5.24
N ALA A 44 -13.50 -9.93 6.35
CA ALA A 44 -14.28 -10.96 7.00
C ALA A 44 -15.44 -11.47 6.11
N ASP A 45 -16.14 -10.57 5.43
CA ASP A 45 -17.22 -10.93 4.50
C ASP A 45 -16.70 -11.73 3.30
N LEU A 46 -15.56 -11.31 2.76
CA LEU A 46 -14.90 -12.00 1.66
C LEU A 46 -14.45 -13.40 2.09
N LYS A 47 -13.80 -13.52 3.25
CA LYS A 47 -13.39 -14.83 3.80
C LYS A 47 -14.60 -15.75 3.98
N ARG A 48 -15.70 -15.27 4.56
CA ARG A 48 -16.93 -16.07 4.74
C ARG A 48 -17.50 -16.54 3.40
N LYS A 49 -17.52 -15.67 2.38
CA LYS A 49 -18.07 -16.00 1.05
C LYS A 49 -17.29 -17.11 0.34
N TYR A 50 -15.96 -17.12 0.51
CA TYR A 50 -15.06 -18.01 -0.25
C TYR A 50 -14.46 -19.15 0.58
N ALA A 51 -14.78 -19.30 1.86
CA ALA A 51 -14.32 -20.39 2.74
C ALA A 51 -14.93 -21.77 2.41
N ARG A 52 -15.22 -22.03 1.14
CA ARG A 52 -15.68 -23.33 0.65
C ARG A 52 -14.58 -24.38 0.76
#